data_AF-H6SMJ1-F1
#
_entry.id   AF-H6SMJ1-F1
#
_cell.length_a   1.000
_cell.length_b   1.000
_cell.length_c   1.000
_cell.angle_alpha   90.00
_cell.angle_beta   90.00
_cell.angle_gamma   90.00
#
_symmetry.space_group_name_H-M   'P 1'
#
loop_
_entity.id
_entity.type
_entity.pdbx_description
1 polymer ?
#
loop_
_entity_poly.entity_id
_entity_poly.type
_entity_poly.pdbx_seq_one_letter_code
_entity_poly.pdbx_strand_id
1 'polypeptide(L)'
;MAYWLLKSEPGTWSWDDQVAKGTEPWDGVRNAQAQANLKAMREGDLAFFYHSVTEKRIVGIVEIVGPFRADPTDPSGRHGLVEVRAVQAVPTPIPLAAIKADPALAHLGLVRQSRLSVVPIDPEAWERLRRMGGLPPAPFP
;
A
#
# COMPACT_ATOMS: atom_id res chain seq x y z
N MET A 1 -13.12 -7.84 -2.42
CA MET A 1 -11.77 -7.30 -2.58
C MET A 1 -11.75 -5.89 -2.02
N ALA A 2 -10.87 -5.62 -1.07
CA ALA A 2 -10.60 -4.29 -0.52
C ALA A 2 -9.32 -3.71 -1.13
N TYR A 3 -9.18 -2.39 -0.99
CA TYR A 3 -8.03 -1.65 -1.52
C TYR A 3 -7.27 -0.92 -0.42
N TRP A 4 -5.96 -0.89 -0.57
CA TRP A 4 -5.05 -0.38 0.44
C TRP A 4 -3.94 0.46 -0.18
N LEU A 5 -3.15 1.09 0.67
CA LEU A 5 -1.87 1.70 0.34
C LEU A 5 -0.87 1.39 1.44
N LEU A 6 0.30 0.92 1.02
CA LEU A 6 1.40 0.53 1.89
C LEU A 6 2.58 1.48 1.66
N LYS A 7 3.02 2.16 2.71
CA LYS A 7 4.18 3.06 2.66
C LYS A 7 5.46 2.27 2.92
N SER A 8 6.44 2.43 2.03
CA SER A 8 7.81 1.97 2.21
C SER A 8 8.78 3.12 1.98
N GLU A 9 9.92 3.14 2.66
CA GLU A 9 11.00 4.07 2.35
C GLU A 9 11.94 3.38 1.34
N PRO A 10 12.16 3.96 0.14
CA PRO A 10 12.94 3.28 -0.91
C PRO A 10 14.41 3.08 -0.57
N GLY A 11 14.96 3.81 0.41
CA GLY A 11 16.31 3.54 0.93
C GLY A 11 16.40 2.27 1.78
N THR A 12 15.27 1.75 2.25
CA THR A 12 15.18 0.52 3.08
C THR A 12 14.56 -0.63 2.29
N TRP A 13 13.47 -0.38 1.57
CA TRP A 13 12.77 -1.36 0.74
C TRP A 13 12.09 -0.65 -0.44
N SER A 14 12.70 -0.73 -1.61
CA SER A 14 12.20 -0.11 -2.83
C SER A 14 11.21 -1.01 -3.59
N TRP A 15 10.53 -0.42 -4.56
CA TRP A 15 9.72 -1.18 -5.52
C TRP A 15 10.54 -2.21 -6.31
N ASP A 16 11.77 -1.86 -6.69
CA ASP A 16 12.63 -2.78 -7.45
C ASP A 16 13.04 -3.99 -6.58
N ASP A 17 13.27 -3.77 -5.28
CA ASP A 17 13.51 -4.86 -4.32
C ASP A 17 12.28 -5.78 -4.21
N GLN A 18 11.08 -5.19 -4.12
CA GLN A 18 9.83 -5.94 -4.08
C GLN A 18 9.61 -6.79 -5.34
N VAL A 19 9.87 -6.22 -6.52
CA VAL A 19 9.76 -6.94 -7.79
C VAL A 19 10.78 -8.07 -7.87
N ALA A 20 12.03 -7.82 -7.48
CA ALA A 20 13.11 -8.81 -7.51
C ALA A 20 12.86 -9.97 -6.54
N LYS A 21 12.31 -9.69 -5.35
CA LYS A 21 12.02 -10.71 -4.34
C LYS A 21 10.73 -11.48 -4.59
N GLY A 22 9.75 -10.86 -5.26
CA GLY A 22 8.45 -11.44 -5.52
C GLY A 22 7.51 -11.30 -4.31
N THR A 23 7.46 -12.32 -3.46
CA THR A 23 6.60 -12.33 -2.25
C THR A 23 7.40 -11.91 -1.03
N GLU A 24 6.89 -10.95 -0.25
CA GLU A 24 7.57 -10.42 0.92
C GLU A 24 6.61 -10.20 2.11
N PRO A 25 7.00 -10.55 3.36
CA PRO A 25 6.27 -10.12 4.55
C PRO A 25 6.26 -8.60 4.71
N TRP A 26 5.09 -8.02 4.94
CA TRP A 26 4.93 -6.60 5.25
C TRP A 26 5.05 -6.37 6.76
N ASP A 27 6.27 -6.48 7.28
CA ASP A 27 6.61 -6.36 8.69
C ASP A 27 6.85 -4.90 9.16
N GLY A 28 7.40 -4.73 10.37
CA GLY A 28 7.85 -3.42 10.86
C GLY A 28 6.74 -2.42 11.20
N VAL A 29 5.47 -2.76 10.99
CA VAL A 29 4.33 -1.90 11.28
C VAL A 29 4.06 -1.88 12.79
N ARG A 30 4.26 -0.73 13.44
CA ARG A 30 4.05 -0.58 14.90
C ARG A 30 2.91 0.36 15.29
N ASN A 31 2.32 1.07 14.32
CA ASN A 31 1.16 1.92 14.58
C ASN A 31 -0.10 1.05 14.78
N ALA A 32 -0.84 1.28 15.86
CA ALA A 32 -2.00 0.47 16.23
C ALA A 32 -3.12 0.46 15.17
N GLN A 33 -3.38 1.61 14.53
CA GLN A 33 -4.37 1.68 13.45
C GLN A 33 -3.86 0.96 12.20
N ALA A 34 -2.58 1.12 11.85
CA ALA A 34 -1.98 0.39 10.73
C ALA A 34 -2.01 -1.13 10.97
N GLN A 35 -1.77 -1.59 12.20
CA GLN A 35 -1.93 -3.00 12.59
C GLN A 35 -3.38 -3.49 12.45
N ALA A 36 -4.35 -2.68 12.87
CA ALA A 36 -5.76 -2.99 12.66
C ALA A 36 -6.10 -3.11 11.16
N ASN A 37 -5.51 -2.26 10.31
CA ASN A 37 -5.67 -2.32 8.86
C ASN A 37 -5.05 -3.60 8.27
N LEU A 38 -3.82 -3.96 8.68
CA LEU A 38 -3.19 -5.23 8.28
C LEU A 38 -4.07 -6.43 8.66
N LYS A 39 -4.64 -6.42 9.87
CA LYS A 39 -5.53 -7.49 10.34
C LYS A 39 -6.83 -7.60 9.55
N ALA A 40 -7.27 -6.51 8.91
CA ALA A 40 -8.48 -6.48 8.10
C ALA A 40 -8.26 -6.97 6.65
N MET A 41 -7.01 -7.07 6.20
CA MET A 41 -6.67 -7.55 4.87
C MET A 41 -6.99 -9.02 4.67
N ARG A 42 -7.33 -9.37 3.44
CA ARG A 42 -7.59 -10.75 3.01
C ARG A 42 -6.78 -11.07 1.75
N GLU A 43 -6.54 -12.36 1.54
CA GLU A 43 -5.94 -12.84 0.29
C GLU A 43 -6.74 -12.34 -0.93
N GLY A 44 -6.01 -11.84 -1.93
CA GLY A 44 -6.57 -11.21 -3.13
C GLY A 44 -6.91 -9.73 -2.99
N ASP A 45 -6.81 -9.12 -1.80
CA ASP A 45 -6.87 -7.66 -1.69
C ASP A 45 -5.68 -7.01 -2.42
N LEU A 46 -5.87 -5.79 -2.92
CA LEU A 46 -4.83 -5.06 -3.64
C LEU A 46 -4.37 -3.83 -2.85
N ALA A 47 -3.10 -3.48 -2.99
CA ALA A 47 -2.55 -2.29 -2.38
C ALA A 47 -1.65 -1.51 -3.32
N PHE A 48 -1.69 -0.18 -3.25
CA PHE A 48 -0.66 0.65 -3.85
C PHE A 48 0.62 0.57 -3.03
N PHE A 49 1.75 0.33 -3.71
CA PHE A 49 3.08 0.48 -3.14
C PHE A 49 3.49 1.95 -3.26
N TYR A 50 3.65 2.60 -2.11
CA TYR A 50 3.95 4.01 -2.00
C TYR A 50 5.35 4.22 -1.43
N HIS A 51 6.23 4.83 -2.22
CA HIS A 51 7.48 5.35 -1.70
C HIS A 51 7.21 6.55 -0.80
N SER A 52 7.93 6.61 0.32
CA SER A 52 7.79 7.63 1.36
C SER A 52 9.13 8.29 1.69
N VAL A 53 9.11 9.32 2.54
CA VAL A 53 10.28 10.09 2.99
C VAL A 53 10.99 10.84 1.85
N THR A 54 11.86 10.18 1.09
CA THR A 54 12.71 10.75 0.03
C THR A 54 11.99 10.86 -1.31
N GLU A 55 11.08 9.94 -1.60
CA GLU A 55 10.36 9.86 -2.87
C GLU A 55 8.87 9.66 -2.60
N LYS A 56 8.07 10.73 -2.54
CA LYS A 56 6.67 10.66 -2.09
C LYS A 56 5.71 10.38 -3.24
N ARG A 57 5.63 9.13 -3.70
CA ARG A 57 4.77 8.75 -4.84
C ARG A 57 4.33 7.29 -4.81
N ILE A 58 3.20 7.01 -5.46
CA ILE A 58 2.79 5.64 -5.78
C ILE A 58 3.61 5.15 -6.98
N VAL A 59 4.17 3.95 -6.89
CA VAL A 59 5.07 3.37 -7.90
C VAL A 59 4.63 2.00 -8.42
N GLY A 60 3.77 1.29 -7.70
CA GLY A 60 3.27 0.00 -8.13
C GLY A 60 2.04 -0.47 -7.38
N ILE A 61 1.59 -1.67 -7.73
CA ILE A 61 0.51 -2.40 -7.08
C ILE A 61 1.06 -3.74 -6.59
N VAL A 62 0.72 -4.07 -5.35
CA VAL A 62 0.91 -5.41 -4.77
C VAL A 62 -0.44 -6.05 -4.49
N GLU A 63 -0.44 -7.38 -4.40
CA GLU A 63 -1.53 -8.23 -3.97
C GLU A 63 -1.20 -8.80 -2.60
N ILE A 64 -2.20 -8.88 -1.71
CA ILE A 64 -2.08 -9.62 -0.46
C ILE A 64 -2.23 -11.11 -0.76
N VAL A 65 -1.21 -11.91 -0.42
CA VAL A 65 -1.14 -13.34 -0.79
C VAL A 65 -1.31 -14.30 0.39
N GLY A 66 -1.62 -13.77 1.58
CA GLY A 66 -1.88 -14.59 2.76
C GLY A 66 -2.58 -13.82 3.88
N PRO A 67 -3.17 -14.53 4.85
CA PRO A 67 -3.85 -13.92 5.98
C PRO A 67 -2.86 -13.22 6.93
N PHE A 68 -3.37 -12.29 7.72
CA PHE A 68 -2.63 -11.71 8.83
C PHE A 68 -2.14 -12.79 9.80
N ARG A 69 -0.86 -12.74 10.15
CA ARG A 69 -0.22 -13.63 11.14
C ARG A 69 0.67 -12.86 12.09
N ALA A 70 1.02 -13.47 13.22
CA ALA A 70 1.96 -12.89 14.16
C ALA A 70 3.32 -12.63 13.48
N ASP A 71 3.93 -11.48 13.77
CA ASP A 71 5.24 -11.10 13.28
C ASP A 71 6.29 -11.89 14.10
N PRO A 72 7.01 -12.85 13.49
CA PRO A 72 7.97 -13.68 14.21
C PRO A 72 9.18 -12.87 14.71
N THR A 73 9.37 -11.65 14.19
CA THR A 73 10.46 -10.75 14.59
C THR A 73 10.05 -9.82 15.74
N ASP A 74 8.77 -9.82 16.14
CA ASP A 74 8.28 -9.03 17.28
C ASP A 74 8.32 -9.84 18.59
N PRO A 75 9.31 -9.62 19.47
CA PRO A 75 9.41 -10.35 20.74
C PRO A 75 8.25 -10.05 21.70
N SER A 76 7.49 -8.96 21.47
CA SER A 76 6.33 -8.65 22.29
C SER A 76 5.08 -9.47 21.91
N GLY A 77 5.07 -10.09 20.72
CA GLY A 77 3.95 -10.86 20.19
C GLY A 77 2.68 -10.04 19.95
N ARG A 78 2.79 -8.71 19.90
CA ARG A 78 1.64 -7.79 19.79
C ARG A 78 1.34 -7.41 18.35
N HIS A 79 2.34 -7.44 17.49
CA HIS A 79 2.26 -7.02 16.10
C HIS A 79 2.19 -8.23 15.18
N GLY A 80 1.55 -8.03 14.04
CA GLY A 80 1.55 -9.00 12.96
C GLY A 80 1.86 -8.36 11.63
N LEU A 81 1.83 -9.22 10.62
CA LEU A 81 2.15 -8.91 9.23
C LEU A 81 1.23 -9.70 8.30
N VAL A 82 1.18 -9.26 7.06
CA VAL A 82 0.66 -10.02 5.91
C VAL A 82 1.81 -10.26 4.94
N GLU A 83 1.60 -11.11 3.93
CA GLU A 83 2.55 -11.25 2.83
C GLU A 83 1.97 -10.57 1.59
N VAL A 84 2.85 -9.90 0.84
CA VAL A 84 2.47 -9.19 -0.38
C VAL A 84 3.34 -9.60 -1.55
N ARG A 85 2.77 -9.59 -2.75
CA ARG A 85 3.47 -9.90 -4.00
C ARG A 85 3.29 -8.77 -5.01
N ALA A 86 4.36 -8.42 -5.72
CA ALA A 86 4.29 -7.46 -6.81
C ALA A 86 3.33 -7.94 -7.92
N VAL A 87 2.41 -7.05 -8.34
CA VAL A 87 1.48 -7.31 -9.45
C VAL A 87 1.96 -6.59 -10.70
N GLN A 88 2.09 -5.26 -10.63
CA GLN A 88 2.53 -4.42 -11.74
C GLN A 88 2.99 -3.05 -11.24
N ALA A 89 3.93 -2.43 -11.95
CA ALA A 89 4.25 -1.02 -11.75
C ALA A 89 3.11 -0.13 -12.22
N VAL A 90 2.96 1.07 -11.66
CA VAL A 90 2.09 2.09 -12.30
C VAL A 90 2.86 2.69 -13.48
N PRO A 91 2.26 2.77 -14.68
CA PRO A 91 2.94 3.36 -15.85
C PRO A 91 3.45 4.78 -15.61
N THR A 92 2.68 5.59 -14.88
CA THR A 92 3.06 6.93 -14.46
C THR A 92 3.04 7.01 -12.93
N PRO A 93 4.21 7.14 -12.26
CA PRO A 93 4.26 7.31 -10.82
C PRO A 93 3.44 8.52 -10.34
N ILE A 94 2.64 8.33 -9.30
CA ILE A 94 1.65 9.34 -8.86
C ILE A 94 2.23 10.09 -7.65
N PRO A 95 2.71 11.34 -7.80
CA PRO A 95 3.30 12.08 -6.70
C PRO A 95 2.24 12.51 -5.68
N LEU A 96 2.61 12.55 -4.40
CA LEU A 96 1.75 13.02 -3.31
C LEU A 96 1.19 14.43 -3.59
N ALA A 97 1.96 15.28 -4.27
CA ALA A 97 1.50 16.62 -4.66
C ALA A 97 0.26 16.56 -5.58
N ALA A 98 0.26 15.65 -6.56
CA ALA A 98 -0.90 15.45 -7.44
C ALA A 98 -2.10 14.89 -6.66
N ILE A 99 -1.86 13.93 -5.74
CA ILE A 99 -2.91 13.38 -4.87
C ILE A 99 -3.55 14.47 -4.00
N LYS A 100 -2.72 15.36 -3.42
CA LYS A 100 -3.19 16.48 -2.59
C LYS A 100 -3.91 17.57 -3.38
N ALA A 101 -3.54 17.77 -4.64
CA ALA A 101 -4.18 18.74 -5.52
C ALA A 101 -5.59 18.30 -5.95
N ASP A 102 -5.95 17.04 -5.74
CA ASP A 102 -7.23 16.47 -6.13
C ASP A 102 -8.24 16.49 -4.96
N PRO A 103 -9.28 17.33 -5.01
CA PRO A 103 -10.26 17.42 -3.92
C PRO A 103 -10.99 16.09 -3.66
N ALA A 104 -11.14 15.23 -4.68
CA ALA A 104 -11.79 13.94 -4.54
C ALA A 104 -10.95 12.92 -3.75
N LEU A 105 -9.68 13.23 -3.44
CA LEU A 105 -8.77 12.38 -2.67
C LEU A 105 -8.43 12.99 -1.30
N ALA A 106 -8.97 14.16 -0.96
CA ALA A 106 -8.63 14.89 0.25
C ALA A 106 -9.06 14.16 1.55
N HIS A 107 -10.02 13.25 1.46
CA HIS A 107 -10.47 12.44 2.60
C HIS A 107 -9.52 11.29 2.95
N LEU A 108 -8.62 10.90 2.04
CA LEU A 108 -7.74 9.75 2.23
C LEU A 108 -6.84 9.92 3.45
N GLY A 109 -6.64 8.80 4.17
CA GLY A 109 -5.69 8.75 5.29
C GLY A 109 -4.26 9.13 4.87
N LEU A 110 -3.88 8.88 3.61
CA LEU A 110 -2.59 9.30 3.04
C LEU A 110 -2.38 10.83 3.15
N VAL A 111 -3.44 11.61 2.92
CA VAL A 111 -3.43 13.07 2.94
C VAL A 111 -3.57 13.61 4.36
N ARG A 112 -4.49 13.04 5.14
CA ARG A 112 -4.87 13.53 6.47
C ARG A 112 -3.96 13.05 7.60
N GLN A 113 -3.29 11.91 7.42
CA GLN A 113 -2.54 11.22 8.47
C GLN A 113 -1.16 10.80 7.95
N SER A 114 -0.21 11.73 7.97
CA SER A 114 1.14 11.51 7.41
C SER A 114 1.87 10.29 8.02
N ARG A 115 1.62 10.00 9.31
CA ARG A 115 2.25 8.91 10.07
C ARG A 115 1.58 7.55 9.91
N LEU A 116 0.41 7.46 9.28
CA LEU A 116 -0.26 6.18 9.02
C LEU A 116 0.39 5.48 7.82
N SER A 117 1.01 4.32 8.03
CA SER A 117 1.78 3.59 7.00
C SER A 117 0.97 2.59 6.19
N VAL A 118 -0.14 2.08 6.75
CA VAL A 118 -1.08 1.19 6.08
C VAL A 118 -2.42 1.91 6.04
N VAL A 119 -2.90 2.24 4.85
CA VAL A 119 -4.02 3.16 4.65
C VAL A 119 -5.12 2.44 3.86
N PRO A 120 -6.39 2.42 4.32
CA PRO A 120 -7.49 1.94 3.50
C PRO A 120 -7.78 2.92 2.38
N ILE A 121 -8.10 2.40 1.20
CA ILE A 121 -8.49 3.17 0.02
C ILE A 121 -9.89 2.71 -0.38
N ASP A 122 -10.84 3.64 -0.51
CA ASP A 122 -12.17 3.34 -1.03
C ASP A 122 -12.13 3.04 -2.54
N PRO A 123 -13.12 2.31 -3.08
CA PRO A 123 -13.14 1.94 -4.51
C PRO A 123 -13.07 3.13 -5.47
N GLU A 124 -13.72 4.25 -5.13
CA GLU A 124 -13.74 5.46 -5.94
C GLU A 124 -12.35 6.11 -6.03
N ALA A 125 -11.68 6.25 -4.88
CA ALA A 125 -10.31 6.73 -4.82
C ALA A 125 -9.32 5.77 -5.49
N TRP A 126 -9.51 4.45 -5.35
CA TRP A 126 -8.69 3.44 -6.01
C TRP A 126 -8.73 3.62 -7.53
N GLU A 127 -9.91 3.66 -8.13
CA GLU A 127 -10.07 3.81 -9.57
C GLU A 127 -9.56 5.18 -10.06
N ARG A 128 -9.72 6.22 -9.26
CA ARG A 128 -9.16 7.54 -9.57
C ARG A 128 -7.63 7.52 -9.60
N LEU A 129 -6.99 6.94 -8.59
CA LEU A 129 -5.54 6.77 -8.54
C LEU A 129 -5.03 5.90 -9.68
N ARG A 130 -5.73 4.80 -10.03
CA ARG A 130 -5.39 3.99 -11.20
C ARG A 130 -5.36 4.79 -12.50
N ARG A 131 -6.39 5.59 -12.74
CA ARG A 131 -6.45 6.48 -13.92
C ARG A 131 -5.33 7.52 -13.91
N MET A 132 -5.03 8.14 -12.75
CA MET A 132 -3.89 9.04 -12.61
C MET A 132 -2.55 8.35 -12.93
N GLY A 133 -2.43 7.08 -12.57
CA GLY A 133 -1.25 6.26 -12.85
C GLY A 133 -1.16 5.72 -14.27
N GLY A 134 -2.14 5.99 -15.12
CA GLY A 134 -2.20 5.48 -16.49
C GLY A 134 -2.48 3.98 -16.60
N LEU A 135 -3.02 3.37 -15.53
CA LEU A 135 -3.41 1.96 -15.58
C LEU A 135 -4.68 1.81 -16.43
N PRO A 136 -4.77 0.73 -17.24
CA PRO A 136 -6.00 0.44 -17.95
C PRO A 136 -7.14 0.21 -16.94
N PRO A 137 -8.40 0.45 -17.35
CA PRO A 137 -9.55 0.05 -16.55
C PRO A 137 -9.37 -1.39 -16.10
N ALA A 138 -9.73 -1.69 -14.85
CA ALA A 138 -9.78 -3.09 -14.44
C ALA A 138 -10.69 -3.83 -15.44
N PRO A 139 -10.35 -5.05 -15.87
CA PRO A 139 -11.41 -5.93 -16.35
C PRO A 139 -12.45 -5.95 -15.23
N PHE A 140 -13.68 -5.55 -15.56
CA PHE A 140 -14.80 -5.57 -14.62
C PHE A 140 -14.87 -6.96 -13.96
N PRO A 141 -15.26 -7.06 -12.67
CA PRO A 141 -15.64 -8.35 -12.11
C PRO A 141 -16.83 -8.95 -12.87
#